data_AF-A0A2N5FV14-F1
#
_entry.id   AF-A0A2N5FV14-F1
#
_cell.length_a   1.000
_cell.length_b   1.000
_cell.length_c   1.000
_cell.angle_alpha   90.00
_cell.angle_beta   90.00
_cell.angle_gamma   90.00
#
_symmetry.space_group_name_H-M   'P 1'
#
loop_
_entity.id
_entity.type
_entity.pdbx_description
1 polymer ?
#
loop_
_entity_poly.entity_id
_entity_poly.type
_entity_poly.pdbx_seq_one_letter_code
_entity_poly.pdbx_strand_id
1 'polypeptide(L)'
;MMYDKSQLARMVHEIIIARVKDEMNEMSDKYGIPVEDVEKVAINLYVKDMSKSQWKSSKARFIKLYEKELEMLFDNGVINFQELGFMVFLALKLTQYEDNTLRNPDGSNCTQKDIVAISGMSKPTVSRLLKGLIEKKLIFEKQHDTVNNAKRYMVTPYIFYKGKMMDTKLKGKFKELNQLFTDTWKNVNNEENDEPVEDLEIDTDNFLSQLEEELVNQYSKDTYTIN
;
A
#
# COMPACT_ATOMS: atom_id res chain seq x y z
N MET A 1 -40.73 -16.00 8.81
CA MET A 1 -39.35 -15.89 9.36
C MET A 1 -38.41 -15.80 8.18
N MET A 2 -37.75 -14.66 8.00
CA MET A 2 -36.78 -14.48 6.92
C MET A 2 -35.43 -14.91 7.48
N TYR A 3 -34.92 -16.07 7.05
CA TYR A 3 -33.61 -16.53 7.48
C TYR A 3 -32.53 -15.54 7.02
N ASP A 4 -31.56 -15.27 7.89
CA ASP A 4 -30.36 -14.55 7.50
C ASP A 4 -29.63 -15.35 6.41
N LYS A 5 -29.19 -14.67 5.34
CA LYS A 5 -28.57 -15.29 4.17
C LYS A 5 -27.29 -16.05 4.54
N SER A 6 -26.58 -15.60 5.58
CA SER A 6 -25.42 -16.31 6.13
C SER A 6 -25.82 -17.67 6.73
N GLN A 7 -26.94 -17.70 7.46
CA GLN A 7 -27.48 -18.92 8.05
C GLN A 7 -27.95 -19.91 6.97
N LEU A 8 -28.58 -19.41 5.91
CA LEU A 8 -28.99 -20.24 4.78
C LEU A 8 -27.79 -20.87 4.06
N ALA A 9 -26.74 -20.09 3.78
CA ALA A 9 -25.52 -20.59 3.15
C ALA A 9 -24.83 -21.68 3.99
N ARG A 10 -24.79 -21.49 5.32
CA ARG A 10 -24.26 -22.48 6.26
C ARG A 10 -25.10 -23.76 6.28
N MET A 11 -26.43 -23.65 6.33
CA MET A 11 -27.32 -24.81 6.26
C MET A 11 -27.14 -25.61 4.97
N VAL A 12 -27.06 -24.94 3.82
CA VAL A 12 -26.82 -25.60 2.53
C VAL A 12 -25.47 -26.32 2.55
N HIS A 13 -24.43 -25.69 3.11
CA HIS A 13 -23.11 -26.30 3.24
C HIS A 13 -23.13 -27.56 4.13
N GLU A 14 -23.80 -27.50 5.28
CA GLU A 14 -23.93 -28.64 6.20
C GLU A 14 -24.69 -29.81 5.55
N ILE A 15 -25.78 -29.53 4.82
CA ILE A 15 -26.55 -30.55 4.09
C ILE A 15 -25.71 -31.23 3.00
N ILE A 16 -24.97 -30.45 2.21
CA ILE A 16 -24.13 -31.00 1.13
C ILE A 16 -23.00 -31.84 1.73
N ILE A 17 -22.34 -31.37 2.80
CA ILE A 17 -21.29 -32.14 3.48
C ILE A 17 -21.83 -33.48 3.98
N ALA A 18 -22.99 -33.48 4.64
CA ALA A 18 -23.60 -34.70 5.13
C ALA A 18 -23.87 -35.69 3.98
N ARG A 19 -24.47 -35.21 2.89
CA ARG A 19 -24.77 -36.08 1.74
C ARG A 19 -23.52 -36.61 1.04
N VAL A 20 -22.49 -35.78 0.91
CA VAL A 20 -21.21 -36.19 0.31
C VAL A 20 -20.53 -37.26 1.18
N LYS A 21 -20.58 -37.13 2.51
CA LYS A 21 -20.06 -38.15 3.42
C LYS A 21 -20.81 -39.47 3.30
N ASP A 22 -22.13 -39.43 3.22
CA ASP A 22 -22.96 -40.63 3.05
C ASP A 22 -22.59 -41.36 1.75
N GLU A 23 -22.50 -40.63 0.63
CA GLU A 23 -22.11 -41.18 -0.68
C GLU A 23 -20.68 -41.72 -0.69
N MET A 24 -19.75 -41.06 0.00
CA MET A 24 -18.37 -41.53 0.15
C MET A 24 -18.30 -42.86 0.89
N ASN A 25 -19.10 -43.03 1.94
CA ASN A 25 -19.20 -44.30 2.67
C ASN A 25 -19.86 -45.40 1.81
N GLU A 26 -20.94 -45.08 1.10
CA GLU A 26 -21.61 -46.02 0.18
C GLU A 26 -20.68 -46.48 -0.97
N MET A 27 -19.78 -45.60 -1.44
CA MET A 27 -18.76 -45.95 -2.44
C MET A 27 -17.71 -46.94 -1.91
N SER A 28 -17.34 -46.85 -0.64
CA SER A 28 -16.43 -47.82 0.00
C SER A 28 -17.02 -49.23 -0.07
N ASP A 29 -18.29 -49.38 0.33
CA ASP A 29 -19.00 -50.65 0.35
C ASP A 29 -19.23 -51.22 -1.07
N LYS A 30 -19.59 -50.37 -2.03
CA LYS A 30 -19.96 -50.80 -3.38
C LYS A 30 -18.77 -51.13 -4.28
N TYR A 31 -17.65 -50.44 -4.12
CA TYR A 31 -16.48 -50.54 -5.00
C TYR A 31 -15.26 -51.18 -4.31
N GLY A 32 -15.38 -51.56 -3.04
CA GLY A 32 -14.29 -52.19 -2.28
C GLY A 32 -13.11 -51.26 -2.01
N ILE A 33 -13.36 -49.95 -1.97
CA ILE A 33 -12.32 -48.94 -1.69
C ILE A 33 -12.13 -48.87 -0.18
N PRO A 34 -10.92 -49.02 0.37
CA PRO A 34 -10.67 -48.88 1.81
C PRO A 34 -11.16 -47.51 2.32
N VAL A 35 -11.89 -47.50 3.44
CA VAL A 35 -12.41 -46.28 4.09
C VAL A 35 -11.30 -45.26 4.33
N GLU A 36 -10.11 -45.73 4.71
CA GLU A 36 -8.91 -44.92 4.93
C GLU A 36 -8.45 -44.12 3.70
N ASP A 37 -8.70 -44.64 2.49
CA ASP A 37 -8.36 -43.95 1.24
C ASP A 37 -9.44 -42.98 0.81
N VAL A 38 -10.70 -43.28 1.13
CA VAL A 38 -11.85 -42.38 0.92
C VAL A 38 -11.71 -41.15 1.81
N GLU A 39 -11.29 -41.31 3.08
CA GLU A 39 -11.09 -40.20 4.02
C GLU A 39 -9.95 -39.25 3.63
N LYS A 40 -9.00 -39.69 2.79
CA LYS A 40 -7.92 -38.82 2.26
C LYS A 40 -8.41 -37.88 1.16
N VAL A 41 -9.61 -38.09 0.62
CA VAL A 41 -10.17 -37.23 -0.43
C VAL A 41 -10.73 -35.95 0.20
N ALA A 42 -10.00 -34.86 0.05
CA ALA A 42 -10.45 -33.54 0.48
C ALA A 42 -11.36 -32.91 -0.58
N ILE A 43 -12.65 -32.73 -0.26
CA ILE A 43 -13.61 -32.03 -1.11
C ILE A 43 -13.79 -30.60 -0.57
N ASN A 44 -13.39 -29.62 -1.36
CA ASN A 44 -13.60 -28.21 -1.05
C ASN A 44 -14.87 -27.71 -1.74
N LEU A 45 -15.87 -27.30 -0.95
CA LEU A 45 -17.13 -26.73 -1.44
C LEU A 45 -17.09 -25.21 -1.29
N TYR A 46 -17.49 -24.50 -2.35
CA TYR A 46 -17.57 -23.05 -2.35
C TYR A 46 -18.99 -22.61 -2.66
N VAL A 47 -19.63 -21.93 -1.70
CA VAL A 47 -20.92 -21.27 -1.94
C VAL A 47 -20.65 -19.83 -2.38
N LYS A 48 -20.93 -19.53 -3.65
CA LYS A 48 -20.73 -18.19 -4.20
C LYS A 48 -21.87 -17.26 -3.74
N ASP A 49 -21.56 -16.33 -2.85
CA ASP A 49 -22.48 -15.25 -2.49
C ASP A 49 -22.58 -14.23 -3.64
N MET A 50 -23.68 -14.29 -4.38
CA MET A 50 -23.99 -13.37 -5.49
C MET A 50 -24.68 -12.08 -5.01
N SER A 51 -24.96 -11.94 -3.71
CA SER A 51 -25.64 -10.76 -3.15
C SER A 51 -24.70 -9.58 -2.97
N LYS A 52 -23.39 -9.83 -2.86
CA LYS A 52 -22.37 -8.80 -2.84
C LYS A 52 -22.07 -8.40 -4.27
N SER A 53 -22.16 -7.09 -4.56
CA SER A 53 -21.68 -6.53 -5.81
C SER A 53 -20.21 -6.91 -5.96
N GLN A 54 -19.90 -7.76 -6.93
CA GLN A 54 -18.52 -8.09 -7.24
C GLN A 54 -17.82 -6.80 -7.63
N TRP A 55 -16.85 -6.40 -6.82
CA TRP A 55 -16.07 -5.22 -7.10
C TRP A 55 -15.28 -5.49 -8.39
N LYS A 56 -15.47 -4.67 -9.43
CA LYS A 56 -14.79 -4.83 -10.72
C LYS A 56 -13.33 -4.40 -10.56
N SER A 57 -12.53 -5.23 -9.90
CA SER A 57 -11.15 -4.91 -9.48
C SER A 57 -10.21 -4.63 -10.64
N SER A 58 -10.54 -5.08 -11.86
CA SER A 58 -9.68 -4.90 -13.03
C SER A 58 -9.53 -3.46 -13.52
N LYS A 59 -10.42 -2.54 -13.10
CA LYS A 59 -10.36 -1.11 -13.49
C LYS A 59 -10.33 -0.15 -12.31
N ALA A 60 -10.44 -0.65 -11.08
CA ALA A 60 -10.47 0.19 -9.88
C ALA A 60 -9.05 0.63 -9.54
N ARG A 61 -8.76 1.93 -9.69
CA ARG A 61 -7.55 2.54 -9.14
C ARG A 61 -7.81 2.79 -7.66
N PHE A 62 -7.06 2.14 -6.79
CA PHE A 62 -7.17 2.36 -5.36
C PHE A 62 -5.96 3.14 -4.84
N ILE A 63 -6.21 3.94 -3.81
CA ILE A 63 -5.17 4.49 -2.96
C ILE A 63 -5.29 3.73 -1.65
N LYS A 64 -4.24 2.97 -1.34
CA LYS A 64 -4.11 2.30 -0.07
C LYS A 64 -3.53 3.30 0.93
N LEU A 65 -4.25 3.51 2.01
CA LEU A 65 -3.82 4.28 3.16
C LEU A 65 -3.49 3.29 4.27
N TYR A 66 -2.32 3.44 4.86
CA TYR A 66 -1.81 2.59 5.92
C TYR A 66 -2.19 3.22 7.27
N GLU A 67 -3.35 2.81 7.80
CA GLU A 67 -3.99 3.45 8.96
C GLU A 67 -3.11 3.44 10.21
N LYS A 68 -2.49 2.30 10.55
CA LYS A 68 -1.65 2.17 11.74
C LYS A 68 -0.41 3.07 11.68
N GLU A 69 0.20 3.14 10.51
CA GLU A 69 1.35 3.98 10.24
C GLU A 69 0.98 5.46 10.35
N LEU A 70 -0.23 5.83 9.90
CA LEU A 70 -0.78 7.18 10.02
C LEU A 70 -1.08 7.55 11.48
N GLU A 71 -1.73 6.66 12.22
CA GLU A 71 -2.02 6.81 13.65
C GLU A 71 -0.72 7.00 14.42
N MET A 72 0.29 6.16 14.17
CA MET A 72 1.60 6.29 14.79
C MET A 72 2.23 7.66 14.54
N LEU A 73 2.19 8.18 13.31
CA LEU A 73 2.73 9.51 13.01
C LEU A 73 1.97 10.64 13.70
N PHE A 74 0.66 10.47 13.88
CA PHE A 74 -0.19 11.46 14.52
C PHE A 74 0.00 11.46 16.04
N ASP A 75 -0.03 10.27 16.66
CA ASP A 75 0.12 10.08 18.10
C ASP A 75 1.49 10.53 18.61
N ASN A 76 2.54 10.38 17.80
CA ASN A 76 3.89 10.84 18.11
C ASN A 76 4.14 12.31 17.70
N GLY A 77 3.12 13.05 17.24
CA GLY A 77 3.25 14.45 16.86
C GLY A 77 4.15 14.72 15.64
N VAL A 78 4.52 13.67 14.89
CA VAL A 78 5.37 13.78 13.70
C VAL A 78 4.64 14.53 12.60
N ILE A 79 3.35 14.27 12.42
CA ILE A 79 2.53 14.95 11.44
C ILE A 79 1.36 15.67 12.12
N ASN A 80 1.10 16.91 11.72
CA ASN A 80 -0.11 17.61 12.14
C ASN A 80 -1.25 17.45 11.12
N PHE A 81 -2.46 17.83 11.53
CA PHE A 81 -3.66 17.69 10.69
C PHE A 81 -3.57 18.46 9.36
N GLN A 82 -2.91 19.63 9.34
CA GLN A 82 -2.74 20.43 8.13
C GLN A 82 -1.82 19.72 7.12
N GLU A 83 -0.71 19.18 7.59
CA GLU A 83 0.26 18.41 6.79
C GLU A 83 -0.37 17.12 6.25
N LEU A 84 -1.14 16.42 7.09
CA LEU A 84 -1.89 15.23 6.68
C LEU A 84 -2.90 15.56 5.58
N GLY A 85 -3.72 16.60 5.77
CA GLY A 85 -4.68 17.03 4.76
C GLY A 85 -4.02 17.40 3.44
N PHE A 86 -2.85 18.05 3.51
CA PHE A 86 -2.05 18.37 2.34
C PHE A 86 -1.50 17.11 1.65
N MET A 87 -0.95 16.14 2.39
CA MET A 87 -0.50 14.86 1.80
C MET A 87 -1.63 14.08 1.14
N VAL A 88 -2.79 13.98 1.79
CA VAL A 88 -3.98 13.32 1.22
C VAL A 88 -4.39 14.00 -0.07
N PHE A 89 -4.36 15.34 -0.11
CA PHE A 89 -4.61 16.10 -1.34
C PHE A 89 -3.62 15.72 -2.45
N LEU A 90 -2.31 15.69 -2.17
CA LEU A 90 -1.29 15.30 -3.16
C LEU A 90 -1.53 13.87 -3.66
N ALA A 91 -1.77 12.92 -2.74
CA ALA A 91 -2.05 11.51 -3.04
C ALA A 91 -3.26 11.33 -3.97
N LEU A 92 -4.32 12.10 -3.74
CA LEU A 92 -5.55 12.01 -4.52
C LEU A 92 -5.42 12.68 -5.89
N LYS A 93 -4.82 13.87 -5.93
CA LYS A 93 -4.89 14.75 -7.10
C LYS A 93 -3.68 14.66 -8.03
N LEU A 94 -2.50 14.40 -7.49
CA LEU A 94 -1.24 14.57 -8.20
C LEU A 94 -0.41 13.29 -8.24
N THR A 95 -0.61 12.35 -7.32
CA THR A 95 0.15 11.10 -7.32
C THR A 95 -0.26 10.20 -8.49
N GLN A 96 0.73 9.74 -9.25
CA GLN A 96 0.55 8.78 -10.32
C GLN A 96 0.32 7.36 -9.82
N TYR A 97 -0.22 6.54 -10.71
CA TYR A 97 -0.46 5.14 -10.44
C TYR A 97 0.87 4.37 -10.51
N GLU A 98 1.11 3.52 -9.53
CA GLU A 98 2.23 2.60 -9.32
C GLU A 98 3.57 3.20 -8.86
N ASP A 99 3.96 4.40 -9.33
CA ASP A 99 5.27 4.99 -9.00
C ASP A 99 5.25 6.02 -7.84
N ASN A 100 4.06 6.39 -7.38
CA ASN A 100 3.81 7.40 -6.34
C ASN A 100 4.44 8.80 -6.57
N THR A 101 4.88 9.10 -7.79
CA THR A 101 5.42 10.40 -8.17
C THR A 101 4.30 11.43 -8.35
N LEU A 102 4.59 12.70 -8.03
CA LEU A 102 3.67 13.80 -8.28
C LEU A 102 3.75 14.26 -9.74
N ARG A 103 2.63 14.17 -10.45
CA ARG A 103 2.45 14.65 -11.82
C ARG A 103 1.13 15.39 -11.98
N ASN A 104 1.11 16.27 -12.96
CA ASN A 104 -0.11 16.93 -13.37
C ASN A 104 -1.09 15.91 -14.00
N PRO A 105 -2.39 16.23 -14.12
CA PRO A 105 -3.38 15.33 -14.72
C PRO A 105 -3.08 14.90 -16.16
N ASP A 106 -2.30 15.70 -16.89
CA ASP A 106 -1.82 15.43 -18.25
C ASP A 106 -0.56 14.52 -18.29
N GLY A 107 -0.05 14.10 -17.12
CA GLY A 107 1.16 13.28 -17.00
C GLY A 107 2.48 14.07 -17.01
N SER A 108 2.43 15.40 -17.17
CA SER A 108 3.60 16.26 -17.05
C SER A 108 4.11 16.37 -15.61
N ASN A 109 5.35 16.80 -15.43
CA ASN A 109 5.92 16.95 -14.09
C ASN A 109 5.16 17.97 -13.26
N CYS A 110 4.86 17.63 -12.01
CA CYS A 110 4.24 18.56 -11.08
C CYS A 110 5.30 19.38 -10.36
N THR A 111 5.37 20.67 -10.66
CA THR A 111 6.22 21.62 -9.95
C THR A 111 5.51 22.22 -8.75
N GLN A 112 6.25 22.91 -7.87
CA GLN A 112 5.64 23.66 -6.77
C GLN A 112 4.63 24.72 -7.27
N LYS A 113 4.86 25.31 -8.45
CA LYS A 113 3.92 26.27 -9.05
C LYS A 113 2.60 25.60 -9.40
N ASP A 114 2.65 24.37 -9.89
CA ASP A 114 1.46 23.60 -10.24
C ASP A 114 0.69 23.19 -8.98
N ILE A 115 1.42 22.76 -7.92
CA ILE A 115 0.80 22.46 -6.62
C ILE A 115 0.06 23.69 -6.07
N VAL A 116 0.67 24.88 -6.16
CA VAL A 116 0.02 26.15 -5.77
C VAL A 116 -1.24 26.40 -6.60
N ALA A 117 -1.17 26.26 -7.92
CA ALA A 117 -2.29 26.49 -8.82
C ALA A 117 -3.46 25.52 -8.57
N ILE A 118 -3.17 24.23 -8.34
CA ILE A 118 -4.17 23.17 -8.20
C ILE A 118 -4.75 23.14 -6.79
N SER A 119 -3.95 23.42 -5.75
CA SER A 119 -4.42 23.44 -4.36
C SER A 119 -5.17 24.72 -4.00
N GLY A 120 -4.95 25.82 -4.72
CA GLY A 120 -5.47 27.14 -4.36
C GLY A 120 -4.81 27.75 -3.12
N MET A 121 -3.78 27.09 -2.55
CA MET A 121 -3.03 27.59 -1.40
C MET A 121 -2.00 28.64 -1.84
N SER A 122 -1.63 29.54 -0.92
CA SER A 122 -0.57 30.51 -1.20
C SER A 122 0.79 29.82 -1.36
N LYS A 123 1.67 30.41 -2.18
CA LYS A 123 3.04 29.91 -2.38
C LYS A 123 3.82 29.71 -1.06
N PRO A 124 3.79 30.65 -0.09
CA PRO A 124 4.46 30.45 1.20
C PRO A 124 3.92 29.24 1.96
N THR A 125 2.60 29.04 1.97
CA THR A 125 1.96 27.90 2.64
C THR A 125 2.40 26.58 2.02
N VAL A 126 2.33 26.45 0.70
CA VAL A 126 2.80 25.25 -0.01
C VAL A 126 4.28 25.00 0.24
N SER A 127 5.11 26.04 0.20
CA SER A 127 6.55 25.93 0.46
C SER A 127 6.85 25.40 1.85
N ARG A 128 6.17 25.93 2.87
CA ARG A 128 6.31 25.51 4.27
C ARG A 128 5.88 24.06 4.46
N LEU A 129 4.73 23.68 3.89
CA LEU A 129 4.20 22.31 4.00
C LEU A 129 5.09 21.30 3.28
N LEU A 130 5.53 21.59 2.06
CA LEU A 130 6.47 20.73 1.33
C LEU A 130 7.77 20.56 2.12
N LYS A 131 8.36 21.66 2.61
CA LYS A 131 9.61 21.60 3.37
C LYS A 131 9.47 20.75 4.62
N GLY A 132 8.41 20.96 5.42
CA GLY A 132 8.17 20.16 6.63
C GLY A 132 7.98 18.68 6.33
N LEU A 133 7.26 18.34 5.27
CA LEU A 133 7.06 16.95 4.85
C LEU A 133 8.33 16.30 4.27
N ILE A 134 9.21 17.08 3.63
CA ILE A 134 10.51 16.62 3.14
C ILE A 134 11.47 16.37 4.30
N GLU A 135 11.54 17.30 5.26
CA GLU A 135 12.34 17.15 6.48
C GLU A 135 11.93 15.89 7.26
N LYS A 136 10.62 15.60 7.31
CA LYS A 136 10.04 14.39 7.92
C LYS A 136 10.12 13.12 7.06
N LYS A 137 10.73 13.20 5.87
CA LYS A 137 10.86 12.09 4.91
C LYS A 137 9.52 11.46 4.49
N LEU A 138 8.46 12.25 4.50
CA LEU A 138 7.12 11.87 4.04
C LEU A 138 6.88 12.23 2.57
N ILE A 139 7.62 13.22 2.08
CA ILE A 139 7.78 13.53 0.67
C ILE A 139 9.27 13.51 0.36
N PHE A 140 9.61 12.95 -0.80
CA PHE A 140 10.96 12.98 -1.31
C PHE A 140 11.05 13.99 -2.45
N GLU A 141 12.13 14.74 -2.49
CA GLU A 141 12.43 15.72 -3.52
C GLU A 141 13.69 15.29 -4.27
N LYS A 142 13.66 15.29 -5.59
CA LYS A 142 14.82 15.07 -6.43
C LYS A 142 14.90 16.09 -7.56
N GLN A 143 16.10 16.38 -8.03
CA GLN A 143 16.28 17.12 -9.27
C GLN A 143 15.73 16.33 -10.47
N HIS A 144 15.10 17.03 -11.40
CA HIS A 144 14.57 16.42 -12.60
C HIS A 144 15.69 16.06 -13.57
N ASP A 145 15.73 14.80 -14.02
CA ASP A 145 16.83 14.28 -14.84
C ASP A 145 17.01 15.02 -16.17
N THR A 146 15.91 15.54 -16.75
CA THR A 146 15.94 16.19 -18.08
C THR A 146 15.67 17.70 -18.08
N VAL A 147 15.28 18.29 -16.94
CA VAL A 147 14.92 19.72 -16.87
C VAL A 147 15.76 20.40 -15.81
N ASN A 148 16.66 21.27 -16.27
CA ASN A 148 17.58 21.97 -15.40
C ASN A 148 16.81 22.84 -14.39
N ASN A 149 17.17 22.76 -13.11
CA ASN A 149 16.51 23.44 -11.99
C ASN A 149 15.03 23.08 -11.73
N ALA A 150 14.49 22.03 -12.34
CA ALA A 150 13.17 21.50 -11.96
C ALA A 150 13.32 20.43 -10.87
N LYS A 151 12.35 20.39 -9.96
CA LYS A 151 12.26 19.42 -8.87
C LYS A 151 11.10 18.46 -9.13
N ARG A 152 11.32 17.18 -8.91
CA ARG A 152 10.32 16.11 -8.89
C ARG A 152 10.05 15.74 -7.44
N TYR A 153 8.78 15.55 -7.13
CA TYR A 153 8.35 15.14 -5.80
C TYR A 153 7.73 13.74 -5.86
N MET A 154 7.92 12.98 -4.79
CA MET A 154 7.34 11.64 -4.62
C MET A 154 6.76 11.53 -3.21
N VAL A 155 5.55 11.00 -3.10
CA VAL A 155 4.94 10.73 -1.78
C VAL A 155 5.46 9.40 -1.27
N THR A 156 5.81 9.34 0.01
CA THR A 156 6.27 8.09 0.63
C THR A 156 5.23 6.99 0.48
N PRO A 157 5.57 5.85 -0.14
CA PRO A 157 4.64 4.73 -0.20
C PRO A 157 4.42 4.02 1.15
N TYR A 158 5.13 4.47 2.19
CA TYR A 158 4.92 4.08 3.57
C TYR A 158 3.50 4.41 4.09
N ILE A 159 2.96 5.57 3.69
CA ILE A 159 1.65 6.05 4.16
C ILE A 159 0.58 5.88 3.08
N PHE A 160 0.95 6.16 1.83
CA PHE A 160 0.03 6.17 0.70
C PHE A 160 0.60 5.38 -0.46
N TYR A 161 -0.09 4.33 -0.92
CA TYR A 161 0.26 3.65 -2.15
C TYR A 161 -0.89 3.69 -3.14
N LYS A 162 -0.66 4.25 -4.32
CA LYS A 162 -1.64 4.27 -5.41
C LYS A 162 -1.19 3.28 -6.47
N GLY A 163 -1.84 2.13 -6.60
CA GLY A 163 -1.41 1.09 -7.56
C GLY A 163 -2.26 -0.16 -7.45
N LYS A 164 -2.02 -1.17 -8.30
CA LYS A 164 -2.81 -2.43 -8.30
C LYS A 164 -2.26 -3.46 -7.30
N MET A 165 -0.94 -3.57 -7.25
CA MET A 165 -0.19 -4.41 -6.32
C MET A 165 1.12 -3.71 -6.07
N MET A 166 1.48 -3.57 -4.79
CA MET A 166 2.81 -3.12 -4.43
C MET A 166 3.78 -4.26 -4.72
N ASP A 167 4.82 -3.98 -5.49
CA ASP A 167 5.86 -4.96 -5.80
C ASP A 167 6.49 -5.51 -4.51
N THR A 168 6.90 -6.78 -4.54
CA THR A 168 7.41 -7.48 -3.35
C THR A 168 8.73 -6.90 -2.85
N LYS A 169 9.58 -6.41 -3.75
CA LYS A 169 10.85 -5.74 -3.39
C LYS A 169 10.59 -4.34 -2.84
N LEU A 170 9.70 -3.59 -3.47
CA LEU A 170 9.27 -2.28 -2.98
C LEU A 170 8.69 -2.41 -1.56
N LYS A 171 7.85 -3.44 -1.35
CA LYS A 171 7.30 -3.82 -0.04
C LYS A 171 8.39 -4.22 0.96
N GLY A 172 9.45 -4.90 0.52
CA GLY A 172 10.63 -5.21 1.33
C GLY A 172 11.33 -3.96 1.84
N LYS A 173 11.61 -3.01 0.94
CA LYS A 173 12.18 -1.70 1.30
C LYS A 173 11.26 -0.86 2.18
N PHE A 174 9.93 -0.95 2.00
CA PHE A 174 8.99 -0.34 2.96
C PHE A 174 9.08 -0.95 4.35
N LYS A 175 9.29 -2.26 4.43
CA LYS A 175 9.46 -2.94 5.71
C LYS A 175 10.76 -2.49 6.39
N GLU A 176 11.84 -2.33 5.64
CA GLU A 176 13.12 -1.82 6.13
C GLU A 176 13.01 -0.37 6.61
N LEU A 177 12.37 0.51 5.82
CA LEU A 177 12.04 1.88 6.25
C LEU A 177 11.21 1.90 7.54
N ASN A 178 10.15 1.08 7.59
CA ASN A 178 9.27 1.03 8.76
C ASN A 178 10.03 0.58 10.00
N GLN A 179 10.93 -0.39 9.85
CA GLN A 179 11.80 -0.86 10.92
C GLN A 179 12.77 0.24 11.37
N LEU A 180 13.45 0.89 10.43
CA LEU A 180 14.39 1.97 10.69
C LEU A 180 13.71 3.13 11.43
N PHE A 181 12.54 3.58 10.96
CA PHE A 181 11.75 4.59 11.65
C PHE A 181 11.34 4.12 13.04
N THR A 182 10.75 2.92 13.15
CA THR A 182 10.34 2.38 14.45
C THR A 182 11.49 2.35 15.45
N ASP A 183 12.69 2.00 15.00
CA ASP A 183 13.88 1.90 15.84
C ASP A 183 14.42 3.29 16.21
N THR A 184 14.48 4.24 15.25
CA THR A 184 14.80 5.65 15.54
C THR A 184 13.83 6.26 16.55
N TRP A 185 12.52 6.02 16.40
CA TRP A 185 11.50 6.61 17.27
C TRP A 185 11.39 5.95 18.65
N LYS A 186 11.60 4.63 18.75
CA LYS A 186 11.72 3.95 20.05
C LYS A 186 12.91 4.48 20.85
N ASN A 187 13.98 4.87 20.18
CA ASN A 187 15.16 5.44 20.83
C ASN A 187 14.92 6.88 21.30
N VAL A 188 14.20 7.70 20.50
CA VAL A 188 13.81 9.08 20.88
C VAL A 188 12.80 9.10 22.05
N ASN A 189 11.91 8.11 22.15
CA ASN A 189 10.96 8.03 23.26
C ASN A 189 11.50 7.30 24.50
N ASN A 190 12.74 6.80 24.47
CA ASN A 190 13.45 6.19 25.60
C ASN A 190 14.49 7.15 26.20
N GLU A 191 14.17 8.44 26.29
CA GLU A 191 14.95 9.50 26.99
C GLU A 191 15.02 9.29 28.54
N GLU A 192 15.22 8.06 29.01
CA GLU A 192 15.77 7.78 30.35
C GLU A 192 17.25 7.33 30.29
N ASN A 193 17.88 7.27 29.12
CA ASN A 193 19.31 6.98 29.00
C ASN A 193 20.09 8.21 28.53
N ASP A 194 20.91 8.75 29.44
CA ASP A 194 21.77 9.95 29.34
C ASP A 194 22.94 9.86 28.31
N GLU A 195 22.91 8.94 27.35
CA GLU A 195 23.94 8.88 26.31
C GLU A 195 23.54 9.71 25.08
N PRO A 196 24.40 10.64 24.63
CA PRO A 196 24.13 11.42 23.43
C PRO A 196 24.01 10.47 22.24
N VAL A 197 22.84 10.47 21.62
CA VAL A 197 22.58 9.72 20.38
C VAL A 197 23.56 10.25 19.34
N GLU A 198 24.52 9.41 18.93
CA GLU A 198 25.31 9.65 17.72
C GLU A 198 24.33 9.86 16.57
N ASP A 199 24.47 10.98 15.86
CA ASP A 199 23.69 11.33 14.69
C ASP A 199 23.59 10.11 13.76
N LEU A 200 22.43 9.44 13.76
CA LEU A 200 22.07 8.50 12.72
C LEU A 200 21.82 9.34 11.46
N GLU A 201 22.90 9.72 10.78
CA GLU A 201 22.87 10.21 9.40
C GLU A 201 22.34 9.06 8.54
N ILE A 202 21.02 8.97 8.44
CA ILE A 202 20.38 8.18 7.42
C ILE A 202 20.80 8.85 6.11
N ASP A 203 21.68 8.20 5.36
CA ASP A 203 22.04 8.60 3.99
C ASP A 203 20.80 8.44 3.09
N THR A 204 19.92 9.43 3.20
CA THR A 204 18.65 9.45 2.46
C THR A 204 18.86 9.57 0.97
N ASP A 205 20.03 10.06 0.54
CA ASP A 205 20.39 10.16 -0.86
C ASP A 205 20.72 8.78 -1.42
N ASN A 206 21.43 7.94 -0.67
CA ASN A 206 21.66 6.54 -1.03
C ASN A 206 20.35 5.74 -1.02
N PHE A 207 19.51 5.90 0.00
CA PHE A 207 18.20 5.24 0.03
C PHE A 207 17.32 5.63 -1.17
N LEU A 208 17.25 6.92 -1.51
CA LEU A 208 16.49 7.41 -2.66
C LEU A 208 17.05 6.90 -3.97
N SER A 209 18.37 6.91 -4.11
CA SER A 209 19.05 6.37 -5.29
C SER A 209 18.72 4.89 -5.48
N GLN A 210 18.73 4.11 -4.40
CA GLN A 210 18.37 2.69 -4.44
C GLN A 210 16.88 2.46 -4.72
N LEU A 211 15.97 3.28 -4.20
CA LEU A 211 14.54 3.15 -4.47
C LEU A 211 14.24 3.49 -5.93
N GLU A 212 14.86 4.55 -6.46
CA GLU A 212 14.69 4.97 -7.83
C GLU A 212 15.36 4.05 -8.84
N GLU A 213 16.56 3.53 -8.56
CA GLU A 213 17.17 2.53 -9.43
C GLU A 213 16.24 1.32 -9.58
N GLU A 214 15.55 0.94 -8.52
CA GLU A 214 14.63 -0.19 -8.53
C GLU A 214 13.30 0.13 -9.24
N LEU A 215 12.75 1.34 -9.03
CA LEU A 215 11.60 1.84 -9.79
C LEU A 215 11.93 1.97 -11.29
N VAL A 216 13.06 2.58 -11.63
CA VAL A 216 13.53 2.76 -13.02
C VAL A 216 13.78 1.40 -13.68
N ASN A 217 14.44 0.46 -13.02
CA ASN A 217 14.66 -0.91 -13.53
C ASN A 217 13.35 -1.68 -13.76
N GLN A 218 12.29 -1.35 -13.01
CA GLN A 218 10.97 -1.91 -13.22
C GLN A 218 10.29 -1.32 -14.47
N TYR A 219 10.24 0.02 -14.59
CA TYR A 219 9.52 0.69 -15.68
C TYR A 219 10.28 0.71 -17.02
N SER A 220 11.60 0.52 -17.01
CA SER A 220 12.39 0.35 -18.24
C SER A 220 12.28 -1.06 -18.84
N LYS A 221 11.88 -2.07 -18.05
CA LYS A 221 11.58 -3.42 -18.58
C LYS A 221 10.22 -3.49 -19.27
N ASP A 222 9.23 -2.73 -18.79
CA ASP A 222 7.89 -2.70 -19.37
C ASP A 222 7.81 -1.87 -20.66
N THR A 223 8.82 -1.03 -20.96
CA THR A 223 8.87 -0.24 -22.21
C THR A 223 9.45 -1.01 -23.42
N TYR A 224 9.97 -2.23 -23.23
CA TYR A 224 10.53 -3.08 -24.30
C TYR A 224 9.77 -4.39 -24.55
N THR A 225 8.53 -4.51 -24.09
CA THR A 225 7.61 -5.58 -24.52
C THR A 225 6.35 -4.98 -25.17
N ILE A 226 6.56 -4.27 -26.28
CA ILE A 226 5.51 -4.12 -27.29
C ILE A 226 5.66 -5.32 -28.22
N ASN A 227 4.80 -6.33 -28.03
CA ASN A 227 4.51 -7.34 -29.06
C ASN A 227 3.43 -6.80 -30.00
#